data_AF-A0AAD9GGU6-F1
#
_entry.id   AF-A0AAD9GGU6-F1
#
_cell.length_a   1.000
_cell.length_b   1.000
_cell.length_c   1.000
_cell.angle_alpha   90.00
_cell.angle_beta   90.00
_cell.angle_gamma   90.00
#
_symmetry.space_group_name_H-M   'P 1'
#
loop_
_entity.id
_entity.type
_entity.pdbx_description
1 polymer ?
#
loop_
_entity_poly.entity_id
_entity_poly.type
_entity_poly.pdbx_seq_one_letter_code
_entity_poly.pdbx_strand_id
1 'polypeptide(L)'
;MMTLSPREFGMFLVSHVDQRHIKMWVERVDKLQHLSGHITEQEFMDFNVFLEHLDELKVAMDLVMQAHGVNKEQFQRATRAAVRASKKTKPVTPLQVDILFALFDLDDDGHLSTKEFIEVMQTRKDSGFTEPRDTGVFNFVQRIKECIECIL
;
A
#
# COMPACT_ATOMS: atom_id res chain seq x y z
N MET A 1 -2.61 -27.58 1.49
CA MET A 1 -2.28 -26.22 1.94
C MET A 1 -2.74 -25.26 0.86
N MET A 2 -3.54 -24.25 1.21
CA MET A 2 -3.90 -23.19 0.25
C MET A 2 -2.70 -22.26 0.13
N THR A 3 -2.21 -22.09 -1.09
CA THR A 3 -1.14 -21.13 -1.41
C THR A 3 -1.62 -20.27 -2.57
N LEU A 4 -1.14 -19.02 -2.62
CA LEU A 4 -1.46 -18.09 -3.69
C LEU A 4 -0.26 -17.98 -4.63
N SER A 5 -0.51 -18.01 -5.93
CA SER A 5 0.47 -17.56 -6.92
C SER A 5 0.72 -16.04 -6.78
N PRO A 6 1.85 -15.53 -7.31
CA PRO A 6 2.11 -14.09 -7.34
C PRO A 6 0.99 -13.31 -8.01
N ARG A 7 0.40 -13.87 -9.08
CA ARG A 7 -0.73 -13.27 -9.80
C ARG A 7 -1.99 -13.19 -8.93
N GLU A 8 -2.34 -14.26 -8.21
CA GLU A 8 -3.51 -14.26 -7.32
C GLU A 8 -3.33 -13.28 -6.15
N PHE A 9 -2.13 -13.24 -5.56
CA PHE A 9 -1.81 -12.26 -4.52
C PHE A 9 -1.87 -10.82 -5.08
N GLY A 10 -1.37 -10.59 -6.30
CA GLY A 10 -1.46 -9.29 -6.97
C GLY A 10 -2.91 -8.87 -7.24
N MET A 11 -3.74 -9.77 -7.78
CA MET A 11 -5.18 -9.52 -7.93
C MET A 11 -5.84 -9.19 -6.59
N PHE A 12 -5.47 -9.91 -5.53
CA PHE A 12 -5.95 -9.60 -4.19
C PHE A 12 -5.59 -8.17 -3.83
N LEU A 13 -4.33 -7.73 -3.96
CA LEU A 13 -3.86 -6.38 -3.62
C LEU A 13 -4.59 -5.26 -4.36
N VAL A 14 -4.90 -5.46 -5.64
CA VAL A 14 -5.54 -4.42 -6.47
C VAL A 14 -7.07 -4.48 -6.45
N SER A 15 -7.70 -5.43 -5.75
CA SER A 15 -9.17 -5.60 -5.75
C SER A 15 -9.98 -4.39 -5.24
N HIS A 16 -9.37 -3.53 -4.41
CA HIS A 16 -10.02 -2.37 -3.79
C HIS A 16 -9.50 -1.03 -4.33
N VAL A 17 -8.69 -1.06 -5.39
CA VAL A 17 -8.22 0.18 -6.04
C VAL A 17 -9.35 0.82 -6.84
N ASP A 18 -9.15 2.07 -7.21
CA ASP A 18 -10.07 2.82 -8.06
C ASP A 18 -10.38 2.07 -9.36
N GLN A 19 -11.65 1.70 -9.52
CA GLN A 19 -12.17 0.95 -10.66
C GLN A 19 -11.97 1.68 -11.99
N ARG A 20 -11.83 3.02 -11.99
CA ARG A 20 -11.55 3.81 -13.19
C ARG A 20 -10.22 3.43 -13.86
N HIS A 21 -9.26 2.94 -13.07
CA HIS A 21 -7.94 2.55 -13.53
C HIS A 21 -7.72 1.04 -13.54
N ILE A 22 -8.79 0.23 -13.47
CA ILE A 22 -8.69 -1.24 -13.33
C ILE A 22 -7.87 -1.90 -14.45
N LYS A 23 -7.94 -1.38 -15.68
CA LYS A 23 -7.19 -1.92 -16.83
C LYS A 23 -5.67 -1.84 -16.61
N MET A 24 -5.18 -0.70 -16.12
CA MET A 24 -3.78 -0.49 -15.78
C MET A 24 -3.33 -1.49 -14.71
N TRP A 25 -4.15 -1.73 -13.68
CA TRP A 25 -3.82 -2.68 -12.61
C TRP A 25 -3.81 -4.12 -13.10
N VAL A 26 -4.72 -4.51 -13.99
CA VAL A 26 -4.72 -5.85 -14.62
C VAL A 26 -3.46 -6.06 -15.45
N GLU A 27 -3.06 -5.09 -16.27
CA GLU A 27 -1.82 -5.16 -17.04
C GLU A 27 -0.58 -5.29 -16.14
N ARG A 28 -0.56 -4.59 -15.00
CA ARG A 28 0.50 -4.73 -14.00
C ARG A 28 0.49 -6.08 -13.29
N VAL A 29 -0.68 -6.64 -12.99
CA VAL A 29 -0.79 -8.01 -12.47
C VAL A 29 -0.28 -9.03 -13.48
N ASP A 30 -0.49 -8.82 -14.77
CA ASP A 30 0.01 -9.71 -15.80
C ASP A 30 1.55 -9.68 -15.90
N LYS A 31 2.23 -8.56 -15.52
CA LYS A 31 3.70 -8.52 -15.36
C LYS A 31 4.20 -9.56 -14.33
N LEU A 32 3.36 -9.98 -13.36
CA LEU A 32 3.73 -10.95 -12.32
C LEU A 32 3.86 -12.39 -12.82
N GLN A 33 3.46 -12.68 -14.06
CA GLN A 33 3.54 -14.04 -14.64
C GLN A 33 4.96 -14.62 -14.66
N HIS A 34 5.98 -13.75 -14.63
CA HIS A 34 7.39 -14.14 -14.63
C HIS A 34 7.94 -14.43 -13.24
N LEU A 35 7.21 -14.07 -12.17
CA LEU A 35 7.62 -14.36 -10.80
C LEU A 35 7.26 -15.80 -10.45
N SER A 36 8.24 -16.54 -9.95
CA SER A 36 8.08 -17.90 -9.45
C SER A 36 7.90 -17.91 -7.93
N GLY A 37 7.19 -18.92 -7.42
CA GLY A 37 6.99 -19.12 -5.98
C GLY A 37 5.53 -19.02 -5.60
N HIS A 38 5.26 -19.10 -4.31
CA HIS A 38 3.91 -19.02 -3.77
C HIS A 38 3.91 -18.28 -2.44
N ILE A 39 2.83 -17.55 -2.20
CA ILE A 39 2.52 -16.96 -0.89
C ILE A 39 1.73 -17.98 -0.09
N THR A 40 2.27 -18.38 1.06
CA THR A 40 1.58 -19.27 1.99
C THR A 40 0.44 -18.54 2.70
N GLU A 41 -0.51 -19.31 3.24
CA GLU A 41 -1.59 -18.75 4.07
C GLU A 41 -1.05 -17.91 5.24
N GLN A 42 0.03 -18.36 5.91
CA GLN A 42 0.63 -17.59 7.00
C GLN A 42 1.24 -16.28 6.50
N GLU A 43 1.98 -16.28 5.39
CA GLU A 43 2.55 -15.05 4.82
C GLU A 43 1.47 -14.06 4.36
N PHE A 44 0.34 -14.57 3.87
CA PHE A 44 -0.82 -13.76 3.53
C PHE A 44 -1.47 -13.12 4.77
N MET A 45 -1.66 -13.89 5.85
CA MET A 45 -2.19 -13.38 7.11
C MET A 45 -1.24 -12.36 7.74
N ASP A 46 0.05 -12.66 7.77
CA ASP A 46 1.09 -11.76 8.27
C ASP A 46 1.12 -10.44 7.48
N PHE A 47 0.92 -10.51 6.16
CA PHE A 47 0.81 -9.32 5.31
C PHE A 47 -0.39 -8.46 5.66
N ASN A 48 -1.57 -9.06 5.90
CA ASN A 48 -2.75 -8.29 6.31
C ASN A 48 -2.54 -7.62 7.67
N VAL A 49 -1.90 -8.29 8.63
CA VAL A 49 -1.53 -7.66 9.90
C VAL A 49 -0.50 -6.55 9.70
N PHE A 50 0.43 -6.71 8.74
CA PHE A 50 1.40 -5.67 8.38
C PHE A 50 0.73 -4.40 7.83
N LEU A 51 -0.35 -4.51 7.05
CA LEU A 51 -1.10 -3.34 6.55
C LEU A 51 -1.67 -2.47 7.69
N GLU A 52 -1.81 -3.00 8.90
CA GLU A 52 -2.20 -2.19 10.05
C GLU A 52 -1.13 -1.16 10.45
N HIS A 53 0.13 -1.36 10.05
CA HIS A 53 1.30 -0.53 10.40
C HIS A 53 1.77 0.39 9.26
N LEU A 54 0.86 0.79 8.35
CA LEU A 54 1.20 1.66 7.22
C LEU A 54 1.67 3.06 7.66
N ASP A 55 1.19 3.57 8.79
CA ASP A 55 1.62 4.88 9.32
C ASP A 55 3.08 4.82 9.81
N GLU A 56 3.44 3.78 10.56
CA GLU A 56 4.82 3.54 10.98
C GLU A 56 5.74 3.28 9.79
N LEU A 57 5.24 2.59 8.76
CA LEU A 57 5.97 2.37 7.52
C LEU A 57 6.22 3.67 6.77
N LYS A 58 5.22 4.55 6.67
CA LYS A 58 5.38 5.87 6.05
C LYS A 58 6.49 6.66 6.74
N VAL A 59 6.48 6.71 8.08
CA VAL A 59 7.56 7.37 8.85
C VAL A 59 8.91 6.71 8.56
N ALA A 60 8.98 5.38 8.53
CA ALA A 60 10.23 4.66 8.25
C ALA A 60 10.73 4.91 6.82
N MET A 61 9.83 4.99 5.84
CA MET A 61 10.15 5.36 4.45
C MET A 61 10.65 6.80 4.40
N ASP A 62 9.95 7.77 4.98
CA ASP A 62 10.34 9.18 4.96
C ASP A 62 11.73 9.42 5.58
N LEU A 63 12.15 8.59 6.55
CA LEU A 63 13.48 8.65 7.16
C LEU A 63 14.62 8.13 6.25
N VAL A 64 14.33 7.22 5.31
CA VAL A 64 15.33 6.59 4.43
C VAL A 64 15.17 6.97 2.96
N MET A 65 14.06 7.62 2.63
CA MET A 65 13.69 8.06 1.29
C MET A 65 14.71 9.07 0.77
N GLN A 66 15.10 8.89 -0.48
CA GLN A 66 15.93 9.84 -1.21
C GLN A 66 15.04 10.73 -2.08
N ALA A 67 15.56 11.27 -3.18
CA ALA A 67 14.79 12.18 -4.03
C ALA A 67 13.53 11.55 -4.65
N HIS A 68 13.49 10.23 -4.87
CA HIS A 68 12.46 9.58 -5.71
C HIS A 68 11.71 8.42 -5.03
N GLY A 69 12.06 8.07 -3.78
CA GLY A 69 11.40 6.97 -3.07
C GLY A 69 12.40 6.06 -2.36
N VAL A 70 11.99 4.83 -2.12
CA VAL A 70 12.83 3.77 -1.53
C VAL A 70 12.98 2.60 -2.49
N ASN A 71 14.20 2.10 -2.67
CA ASN A 71 14.43 0.88 -3.43
C ASN A 71 14.02 -0.37 -2.62
N LYS A 72 14.05 -1.56 -3.24
CA LYS A 72 13.64 -2.83 -2.61
C LYS A 72 14.32 -3.11 -1.28
N GLU A 73 15.62 -2.86 -1.17
CA GLU A 73 16.38 -3.11 0.06
C GLU A 73 15.97 -2.12 1.17
N GLN A 74 15.87 -0.84 0.84
CA GLN A 74 15.41 0.20 1.75
C GLN A 74 13.97 -0.07 2.21
N PHE A 75 13.08 -0.45 1.30
CA PHE A 75 11.70 -0.82 1.60
C PHE A 75 11.64 -2.02 2.55
N GLN A 76 12.40 -3.08 2.28
CA GLN A 76 12.49 -4.26 3.16
C GLN A 76 13.02 -3.90 4.56
N ARG A 77 13.91 -2.92 4.69
CA ARG A 77 14.37 -2.40 5.98
C ARG A 77 13.31 -1.55 6.67
N ALA A 78 12.60 -0.70 5.92
CA ALA A 78 11.51 0.11 6.43
C ALA A 78 10.37 -0.76 6.97
N THR A 79 10.00 -1.84 6.28
CA THR A 79 8.97 -2.78 6.78
C THR A 79 9.36 -3.46 8.08
N ARG A 80 10.64 -3.82 8.26
CA ARG A 80 11.17 -4.35 9.53
C ARG A 80 11.14 -3.30 10.64
N ALA A 81 11.42 -2.05 10.32
CA ALA A 81 11.37 -0.95 11.28
C ALA A 81 9.94 -0.67 11.75
N ALA A 82 8.99 -0.63 10.80
CA ALA A 82 7.57 -0.37 11.07
C ALA A 82 6.98 -1.38 12.06
N VAL A 83 7.28 -2.67 11.87
CA VAL A 83 6.73 -3.75 12.71
C VAL A 83 7.54 -4.01 13.98
N ARG A 84 8.65 -3.30 14.22
CA ARG A 84 9.60 -3.61 15.31
C ARG A 84 8.97 -3.61 16.70
N ALA A 85 7.98 -2.75 16.93
CA ALA A 85 7.28 -2.67 18.21
C ALA A 85 6.29 -3.84 18.42
N SER A 86 5.83 -4.49 17.34
CA SER A 86 4.89 -5.61 17.39
C SER A 86 5.62 -6.95 17.35
N LYS A 87 5.64 -7.67 18.48
CA LYS A 87 6.23 -9.02 18.55
C LYS A 87 5.49 -10.07 17.69
N LYS A 88 4.26 -9.77 17.26
CA LYS A 88 3.40 -10.70 16.50
C LYS A 88 3.44 -10.45 15.00
N THR A 89 3.81 -9.24 14.56
CA THR A 89 3.79 -8.87 13.15
C THR A 89 5.12 -9.22 12.49
N LYS A 90 5.07 -9.88 11.34
CA LYS A 90 6.25 -10.14 10.51
C LYS A 90 6.39 -9.06 9.44
N PRO A 91 7.63 -8.70 9.06
CA PRO A 91 7.86 -7.87 7.89
C PRO A 91 7.45 -8.64 6.63
N VAL A 92 7.16 -7.91 5.55
CA VAL A 92 6.92 -8.50 4.23
C VAL A 92 8.08 -9.37 3.77
N THR A 93 7.78 -10.42 3.02
CA THR A 93 8.79 -11.35 2.48
C THR A 93 9.42 -10.84 1.18
N PRO A 94 10.58 -11.36 0.75
CA PRO A 94 11.21 -10.93 -0.50
C PRO A 94 10.30 -11.08 -1.73
N LEU A 95 9.56 -12.19 -1.83
CA LEU A 95 8.61 -12.40 -2.93
C LEU A 95 7.47 -11.38 -2.88
N GLN A 96 6.97 -11.03 -1.69
CA GLN A 96 5.97 -9.97 -1.55
C GLN A 96 6.55 -8.63 -1.99
N VAL A 97 7.79 -8.29 -1.61
CA VAL A 97 8.46 -7.07 -2.08
C VAL A 97 8.57 -7.03 -3.61
N ASP A 98 8.94 -8.14 -4.25
CA ASP A 98 9.00 -8.21 -5.72
C ASP A 98 7.64 -7.97 -6.36
N ILE A 99 6.57 -8.54 -5.80
CA ILE A 99 5.20 -8.32 -6.27
C ILE A 99 4.77 -6.86 -6.07
N LEU A 100 5.05 -6.28 -4.90
CA LEU A 100 4.71 -4.90 -4.58
C LEU A 100 5.39 -3.92 -5.56
N PHE A 101 6.68 -4.08 -5.83
CA PHE A 101 7.38 -3.22 -6.78
C PHE A 101 6.83 -3.39 -8.20
N ALA A 102 6.60 -4.62 -8.66
CA ALA A 102 6.05 -4.86 -10.00
C ALA A 102 4.64 -4.25 -10.19
N LEU A 103 3.87 -4.10 -9.11
CA LEU A 103 2.54 -3.49 -9.13
C LEU A 103 2.58 -1.97 -8.94
N PHE A 104 3.31 -1.47 -7.96
CA PHE A 104 3.15 -0.10 -7.46
C PHE A 104 4.22 0.87 -7.97
N ASP A 105 5.35 0.40 -8.50
CA ASP A 105 6.31 1.27 -9.20
C ASP A 105 5.65 1.75 -10.50
N LEU A 106 5.10 2.96 -10.49
CA LEU A 106 4.19 3.43 -11.54
C LEU A 106 4.96 3.97 -12.74
N ASP A 107 6.10 4.60 -12.49
CA ASP A 107 7.00 5.17 -13.50
C ASP A 107 8.17 4.25 -13.89
N ASP A 108 8.24 3.04 -13.32
CA ASP A 108 9.24 2.00 -13.58
C ASP A 108 10.68 2.50 -13.26
N ASP A 109 10.85 3.33 -12.22
CA ASP A 109 12.14 3.90 -11.80
C ASP A 109 12.93 3.02 -10.81
N GLY A 110 12.36 1.91 -10.37
CA GLY A 110 12.94 0.96 -9.42
C GLY A 110 12.80 1.35 -7.95
N HIS A 111 12.02 2.39 -7.65
CA HIS A 111 11.72 2.88 -6.31
C HIS A 111 10.20 2.82 -6.05
N LEU A 112 9.85 2.87 -4.76
CA LEU A 112 8.48 3.11 -4.33
C LEU A 112 8.42 4.40 -3.53
N SER A 113 7.62 5.34 -4.00
CA SER A 113 7.25 6.52 -3.25
C SER A 113 6.07 6.24 -2.30
N THR A 114 5.88 7.12 -1.32
CA THR A 114 4.71 7.06 -0.41
C THR A 114 3.39 7.13 -1.18
N LYS A 115 3.34 7.86 -2.31
CA LYS A 115 2.13 7.99 -3.13
C LYS A 115 1.79 6.69 -3.87
N GLU A 116 2.80 6.05 -4.41
CA GLU A 116 2.64 4.82 -5.20
C GLU A 116 2.18 3.63 -4.38
N PHE A 117 2.70 3.51 -3.16
CA PHE A 117 2.41 2.37 -2.30
C PHE A 117 1.47 2.69 -1.13
N ILE A 118 1.82 3.65 -0.28
CA ILE A 118 1.08 3.91 0.96
C ILE A 118 -0.33 4.41 0.66
N GLU A 119 -0.50 5.40 -0.22
CA GLU A 119 -1.83 5.93 -0.53
C GLU A 119 -2.75 4.85 -1.12
N VAL A 120 -2.24 4.02 -2.02
CA VAL A 120 -3.01 2.92 -2.64
C VAL A 120 -3.39 1.85 -1.61
N MET A 121 -2.46 1.47 -0.74
CA MET A 121 -2.72 0.47 0.31
C MET A 121 -3.54 1.00 1.47
N GLN A 122 -3.55 2.31 1.72
CA GLN A 122 -4.39 2.93 2.74
C GLN A 122 -5.86 2.84 2.34
N THR A 123 -6.21 3.15 1.08
CA THR A 123 -7.58 2.97 0.57
C THR A 123 -8.06 1.54 0.74
N ARG A 124 -7.16 0.57 0.54
CA ARG A 124 -7.44 -0.85 0.78
C ARG A 124 -7.63 -1.18 2.27
N LYS A 125 -6.74 -0.72 3.15
CA LYS A 125 -6.82 -0.95 4.60
C LYS A 125 -8.18 -0.51 5.13
N ASP A 126 -8.64 0.65 4.67
CA ASP A 126 -9.92 1.23 5.04
C ASP A 126 -11.12 0.57 4.32
N SER A 127 -10.89 -0.53 3.59
CA SER A 127 -11.87 -1.27 2.78
C SER A 127 -12.62 -0.39 1.76
N GLY A 128 -12.03 0.73 1.33
CA GLY A 128 -12.62 1.69 0.42
C GLY A 128 -13.80 2.50 1.00
N PHE A 129 -13.94 2.58 2.33
CA PHE A 129 -15.02 3.31 3.00
C PHE A 129 -14.63 4.72 3.47
N THR A 130 -13.39 5.17 3.27
CA THR A 130 -12.95 6.51 3.68
C THR A 130 -13.32 7.63 2.72
N GLU A 131 -13.74 7.33 1.49
CA GLU A 131 -14.35 8.35 0.64
C GLU A 131 -15.81 8.59 1.08
N PRO A 132 -16.14 9.80 1.57
CA PRO A 132 -17.53 10.14 1.86
C PRO A 132 -18.26 10.23 0.53
N ARG A 133 -19.08 9.22 0.22
CA ARG A 133 -19.73 9.09 -1.09
C ARG A 133 -20.64 10.26 -1.46
N ASP A 134 -21.11 11.07 -0.50
CA ASP A 134 -22.14 12.09 -0.78
C ASP A 134 -22.10 13.41 0.05
N THR A 135 -21.08 13.68 0.90
CA THR A 135 -21.09 14.87 1.80
C THR A 135 -19.95 15.87 1.61
N GLY A 136 -19.10 15.71 0.59
CA GLY A 136 -17.90 16.52 0.39
C GLY A 136 -18.14 18.04 0.34
N VAL A 137 -19.21 18.48 -0.32
CA VAL A 137 -19.56 19.92 -0.43
C VAL A 137 -20.05 20.48 0.90
N PHE A 138 -20.89 19.73 1.62
CA PHE A 138 -21.39 20.16 2.93
C PHE A 138 -20.26 20.26 3.97
N ASN A 139 -19.36 19.27 4.01
CA ASN A 139 -18.21 19.29 4.91
C ASN A 139 -17.23 20.43 4.58
N PHE A 140 -17.04 20.75 3.30
CA PHE A 140 -16.21 21.87 2.88
C PHE A 140 -16.77 23.22 3.34
N VAL A 141 -18.08 23.44 3.16
CA VAL A 141 -18.77 24.67 3.60
C VAL A 141 -18.76 24.80 5.13
N GLN A 142 -18.97 23.70 5.85
CA GLN A 142 -18.89 23.66 7.31
C GLN A 142 -17.49 24.09 7.80
N ARG A 143 -16.43 23.52 7.22
CA ARG A 143 -15.04 23.85 7.59
C ARG A 143 -14.66 25.29 7.27
N ILE A 144 -15.15 25.86 6.16
CA ILE A 144 -14.97 27.29 5.87
C ILE A 144 -15.64 28.15 6.94
N LYS A 145 -16.85 27.79 7.36
CA LYS A 145 -17.59 28.52 8.39
C LYS A 145 -16.87 28.49 9.74
N GLU A 146 -16.40 27.31 10.15
CA GLU A 146 -15.59 27.14 11.37
C GLU A 146 -14.27 27.94 11.30
N CYS A 147 -13.60 27.98 10.14
CA CYS A 147 -12.40 28.80 9.97
C CYS A 147 -12.66 30.31 10.03
N ILE A 148 -13.82 30.78 9.54
CA ILE A 148 -14.19 32.20 9.60
C ILE A 148 -14.56 32.61 11.03
N GLU A 149 -15.25 31.74 11.78
CA GLU A 149 -15.57 31.99 13.20
C GLU A 149 -14.33 32.01 14.10
N CYS A 150 -13.21 31.38 13.70
CA CYS A 150 -11.93 31.49 14.43
C CYS A 150 -11.13 32.76 14.13
N ILE A 151 -11.49 33.55 13.12
CA ILE A 151 -10.76 34.78 12.70
C ILE A 151 -11.45 36.06 13.20
N LEU A 152 -12.70 35.96 13.67
CA LEU A 152 -13.48 37.02 14.33
C LEU A 152 -13.37 36.93 15.86
#